data_AF-A0A843S305-F1
#
_entry.id   AF-A0A843S305-F1
#
_cell.length_a   1.000
_cell.length_b   1.000
_cell.length_c   1.000
_cell.angle_alpha   90.00
_cell.angle_beta   90.00
_cell.angle_gamma   90.00
#
_symmetry.space_group_name_H-M   'P 1'
#
loop_
_entity.id
_entity.type
_entity.pdbx_description
1 polymer ?
#
loop_
_entity_poly.entity_id
_entity_poly.type
_entity_poly.pdbx_seq_one_letter_code
_entity_poly.pdbx_strand_id
1 'polypeptide(L)'
;MSEACSAKPLGDNPYALKPPHFKPRAKAVISLFMTGGPSAIDLWDYKPQLTKYAGTPLDDKVHGDIHVRQGYPGPLMPSPFEFKRFGQSGKLISEVFPNIGQHVDEIAFIHSVYGKSNDHVQAHYEMQSGHIRVGFPAAGSWITYGLGTESTSLPAFVVINDPRGGPIGGPTNWSAGFRPRSDLYCVLQN
;
A
#
# COMPACT_ATOMS: atom_id res chain seq x y z
N MET A 1 -19.84 23.24 -8.88
CA MET A 1 -19.26 23.94 -7.71
C MET A 1 -19.18 22.94 -6.59
N SER A 2 -18.03 22.87 -5.92
CA SER A 2 -17.59 21.82 -5.00
C SER A 2 -18.50 21.65 -3.78
N GLU A 3 -18.97 20.44 -3.52
CA GLU A 3 -19.23 20.01 -2.15
C GLU A 3 -17.89 19.70 -1.50
N ALA A 4 -17.20 20.75 -1.07
CA ALA A 4 -15.97 20.65 -0.29
C ALA A 4 -16.32 20.27 1.15
N CYS A 5 -15.64 19.21 1.63
CA CYS A 5 -15.60 18.63 2.98
C CYS A 5 -16.10 19.57 4.11
N SER A 6 -17.43 19.63 4.32
CA SER A 6 -18.06 20.30 5.46
C SER A 6 -18.52 19.24 6.47
N ALA A 7 -17.71 19.02 7.49
CA ALA A 7 -18.09 18.20 8.64
C ALA A 7 -18.94 19.06 9.59
N LYS A 8 -20.18 18.63 9.87
CA LYS A 8 -21.02 19.22 10.94
C LYS A 8 -20.38 18.91 12.30
N PRO A 9 -20.28 19.87 13.24
CA PRO A 9 -19.84 19.56 14.59
C PRO A 9 -20.93 18.76 15.30
N LEU A 10 -20.63 17.51 15.63
CA LEU A 10 -21.44 16.68 16.51
C LEU A 10 -21.02 16.97 17.97
N GLY A 11 -21.98 17.14 18.88
CA GLY A 11 -21.72 17.06 20.33
C GLY A 11 -21.06 15.73 20.73
N ASP A 12 -20.64 15.57 22.00
CA ASP A 12 -19.90 14.41 22.54
C ASP A 12 -19.07 13.68 21.48
N ASN A 13 -18.05 14.36 20.95
CA ASN A 13 -17.26 13.90 19.82
C ASN A 13 -16.70 12.48 20.10
N PRO A 14 -17.23 11.41 19.47
CA PRO A 14 -16.77 10.05 19.73
C PRO A 14 -15.35 9.79 19.19
N TYR A 15 -14.80 10.79 18.51
CA TYR A 15 -13.46 10.86 17.96
C TYR A 15 -12.59 11.91 18.66
N ALA A 16 -13.00 12.41 19.83
CA ALA A 16 -12.08 13.15 20.69
C ALA A 16 -10.80 12.31 20.88
N LEU A 17 -9.66 13.00 20.86
CA LEU A 17 -8.35 12.36 20.96
C LEU A 17 -8.33 11.38 22.14
N LYS A 18 -7.95 10.14 21.85
CA LYS A 18 -7.88 9.06 22.83
C LYS A 18 -6.44 8.87 23.29
N PRO A 19 -6.19 8.67 24.59
CA PRO A 19 -4.86 8.33 25.07
C PRO A 19 -4.35 7.05 24.39
N PRO A 20 -3.17 7.06 23.75
CA PRO A 20 -2.62 5.86 23.16
C PRO A 20 -2.12 4.91 24.25
N HIS A 21 -2.15 3.59 23.97
CA HIS A 21 -1.61 2.59 24.90
C HIS A 21 -0.10 2.71 25.12
N PHE A 22 0.63 3.29 24.16
CA PHE A 22 2.08 3.48 24.20
C PHE A 22 2.43 4.91 23.83
N LYS A 23 3.59 5.38 24.31
CA LYS A 23 4.12 6.68 23.91
C LYS A 23 4.39 6.68 22.39
N PRO A 24 3.77 7.58 21.60
CA PRO A 24 3.96 7.62 20.16
C PRO A 24 5.40 7.99 19.81
N ARG A 25 5.97 7.30 18.81
CA ARG A 25 7.30 7.59 18.24
C ARG A 25 7.25 8.41 16.96
N ALA A 26 6.08 8.48 16.32
CA ALA A 26 5.81 9.27 15.13
C ALA A 26 4.58 10.15 15.38
N LYS A 27 4.56 11.33 14.74
CA LYS A 27 3.42 12.26 14.81
C LYS A 27 2.44 12.06 13.65
N ALA A 28 2.95 11.62 12.51
CA ALA A 28 2.18 11.40 11.29
C ALA A 28 2.75 10.19 10.53
N VAL A 29 1.89 9.54 9.73
CA VAL A 29 2.28 8.45 8.83
C VAL A 29 1.82 8.83 7.43
N ILE A 30 2.76 8.85 6.49
CA ILE A 30 2.47 9.05 5.07
C ILE A 30 2.51 7.67 4.41
N SER A 31 1.38 7.22 3.88
CA SER A 31 1.27 5.95 3.17
C SER A 31 1.16 6.21 1.67
N LEU A 32 2.19 5.81 0.93
CA LEU A 32 2.20 5.90 -0.54
C LEU A 32 1.83 4.54 -1.12
N PHE A 33 0.71 4.48 -1.84
CA PHE A 33 0.27 3.27 -2.53
C PHE A 33 0.36 3.49 -4.04
N MET A 34 1.34 2.83 -4.68
CA MET A 34 1.65 3.02 -6.10
C MET A 34 0.94 1.96 -6.95
N THR A 35 -0.32 2.21 -7.33
CA THR A 35 -1.06 1.35 -8.26
C THR A 35 -0.34 1.27 -9.61
N GLY A 36 -0.10 0.06 -10.11
CA GLY A 36 0.68 -0.15 -11.35
C GLY A 36 2.14 0.30 -11.25
N GLY A 37 2.67 0.43 -10.02
CA GLY A 37 4.07 0.76 -9.79
C GLY A 37 5.02 -0.34 -10.29
N PRO A 38 6.32 0.00 -10.41
CA PRO A 38 7.35 -0.96 -10.81
C PRO A 38 7.43 -2.16 -9.87
N SER A 39 7.83 -3.32 -10.43
CA SER A 39 7.95 -4.57 -9.69
C SER A 39 9.01 -4.46 -8.58
N ALA A 40 8.70 -4.92 -7.37
CA ALA A 40 9.68 -4.95 -6.28
C ALA A 40 10.94 -5.78 -6.62
N ILE A 41 10.77 -6.84 -7.43
CA ILE A 41 11.86 -7.71 -7.90
C ILE A 41 12.86 -6.93 -8.76
N ASP A 42 12.38 -5.92 -9.48
CA ASP A 42 13.19 -5.06 -10.36
C ASP A 42 13.81 -3.86 -9.63
N LEU A 43 13.47 -3.65 -8.35
CA LEU A 43 13.84 -2.44 -7.61
C LEU A 43 14.70 -2.73 -6.38
N TRP A 44 14.26 -3.66 -5.52
CA TRP A 44 14.93 -3.92 -4.24
C TRP A 44 14.85 -5.37 -3.77
N ASP A 45 14.09 -6.26 -4.41
CA ASP A 45 14.02 -7.68 -4.06
C ASP A 45 14.79 -8.54 -5.06
N TYR A 46 16.12 -8.34 -5.10
CA TYR A 46 17.00 -9.05 -6.03
C TYR A 46 16.85 -10.57 -5.91
N LYS A 47 16.45 -11.23 -7.02
CA LYS A 47 16.32 -12.69 -7.14
C LYS A 47 17.35 -13.24 -8.13
N PRO A 48 18.55 -13.68 -7.69
CA PRO A 48 19.58 -14.20 -8.59
C PRO A 48 19.14 -15.45 -9.37
N GLN A 49 18.15 -16.20 -8.85
CA GLN A 49 17.58 -17.35 -9.56
C GLN A 49 16.95 -16.96 -10.90
N LEU A 50 16.39 -15.75 -11.04
CA LEU A 50 15.79 -15.32 -12.31
C LEU A 50 16.82 -15.18 -13.42
N THR A 51 18.07 -14.80 -13.08
CA THR A 51 19.19 -14.81 -14.03
C THR A 51 19.61 -16.24 -14.37
N LYS A 52 19.70 -17.11 -13.36
CA LYS A 52 20.11 -18.51 -13.56
C LYS A 52 19.16 -19.29 -14.47
N TYR A 53 17.86 -19.02 -14.37
CA TYR A 53 16.80 -19.73 -15.10
C TYR A 53 16.20 -18.87 -16.23
N ALA A 54 16.93 -17.87 -16.70
CA ALA A 54 16.45 -16.99 -17.77
C ALA A 54 16.04 -17.80 -19.02
N GLY A 55 14.83 -17.56 -19.51
CA GLY A 55 14.28 -18.22 -20.69
C GLY A 55 13.68 -19.59 -20.44
N THR A 56 13.80 -20.17 -19.24
CA THR A 56 13.19 -21.47 -18.96
C THR A 56 11.72 -21.32 -18.60
N PRO A 57 10.85 -22.25 -19.02
CA PRO A 57 9.48 -22.36 -18.52
C PRO A 57 9.39 -22.50 -16.99
N LEU A 58 8.23 -22.12 -16.44
CA LEU A 58 7.98 -22.06 -14.99
C LEU A 58 7.50 -23.39 -14.39
N ASP A 59 6.86 -24.20 -15.25
CA ASP A 59 6.21 -25.49 -15.00
C ASP A 59 7.05 -26.50 -14.21
N ASP A 60 8.35 -26.59 -14.49
CA ASP A 60 9.23 -27.58 -13.82
C ASP A 60 9.89 -27.08 -12.53
N LYS A 61 9.70 -25.80 -12.15
CA LYS A 61 10.53 -25.11 -11.14
C LYS A 61 9.78 -24.54 -9.95
N VAL A 62 8.46 -24.38 -10.04
CA VAL A 62 7.63 -23.86 -8.94
C VAL A 62 6.58 -24.90 -8.57
N HIS A 63 6.65 -25.41 -7.34
CA HIS A 63 5.63 -26.29 -6.80
C HIS A 63 4.39 -25.47 -6.40
N GLY A 64 3.25 -25.71 -7.06
CA GLY A 64 1.96 -25.11 -6.73
C GLY A 64 1.18 -24.66 -7.97
N ASP A 65 -0.13 -24.52 -7.82
CA ASP A 65 -1.01 -24.03 -8.89
C ASP A 65 -0.83 -22.51 -9.05
N ILE A 66 -0.16 -22.11 -10.14
CA ILE A 66 0.00 -20.70 -10.50
C ILE A 66 -1.30 -20.22 -11.14
N HIS A 67 -2.13 -19.61 -10.31
CA HIS A 67 -3.39 -19.02 -10.74
C HIS A 67 -3.14 -17.67 -11.39
N VAL A 68 -3.04 -17.65 -12.72
CA VAL A 68 -3.02 -16.42 -13.50
C VAL A 68 -4.43 -15.97 -13.84
N ARG A 69 -4.70 -14.67 -13.74
CA ARG A 69 -6.00 -14.09 -14.12
C ARG A 69 -6.24 -14.16 -15.63
N GLN A 70 -5.17 -14.00 -16.42
CA GLN A 70 -5.20 -14.00 -17.88
C GLN A 70 -3.93 -14.61 -18.45
N GLY A 71 -4.06 -15.45 -19.48
CA GLY A 71 -2.94 -16.03 -20.23
C GLY A 71 -2.27 -17.24 -19.54
N TYR A 72 -1.05 -17.54 -19.97
CA TYR A 72 -0.16 -18.52 -19.35
C TYR A 72 1.14 -17.79 -19.01
N PRO A 73 1.77 -18.04 -17.84
CA PRO A 73 3.03 -17.40 -17.51
C PRO A 73 4.09 -17.75 -18.56
N GLY A 74 4.71 -16.72 -19.15
CA GLY A 74 5.82 -16.89 -20.09
C GLY A 74 7.07 -17.46 -19.39
N PRO A 75 8.18 -17.65 -20.14
CA PRO A 75 9.43 -18.08 -19.55
C PRO A 75 9.94 -17.09 -18.50
N LEU A 76 10.70 -17.60 -17.53
CA LEU A 76 11.32 -16.80 -16.48
C LEU A 76 12.20 -15.71 -17.09
N MET A 77 12.00 -14.47 -16.65
CA MET A 77 12.73 -13.31 -17.14
C MET A 77 13.61 -12.74 -16.02
N PRO A 78 14.91 -12.49 -16.27
CA PRO A 78 15.73 -11.75 -15.34
C PRO A 78 15.26 -10.29 -15.27
N SER A 79 15.58 -9.62 -14.15
CA SER A 79 15.44 -8.17 -14.12
C SER A 79 16.32 -7.54 -15.20
N PRO A 80 15.82 -6.56 -15.97
CA PRO A 80 16.59 -5.89 -17.00
C PRO A 80 17.57 -4.86 -16.42
N PHE A 81 17.54 -4.61 -15.11
CA PHE A 81 18.32 -3.58 -14.44
C PHE A 81 19.51 -4.15 -13.68
N GLU A 82 20.57 -3.36 -13.55
CA GLU A 82 21.70 -3.69 -12.69
C GLU A 82 21.39 -3.44 -11.21
N PHE A 83 21.93 -4.29 -10.33
CA PHE A 83 21.83 -4.14 -8.88
C PHE A 83 23.18 -3.84 -8.25
N LYS A 84 23.20 -2.85 -7.36
CA LYS A 84 24.40 -2.44 -6.61
C LYS A 84 24.13 -2.55 -5.12
N ARG A 85 25.18 -2.84 -4.34
CA ARG A 85 25.09 -2.86 -2.88
C ARG A 85 25.16 -1.45 -2.36
N PHE A 86 24.25 -1.12 -1.44
CA PHE A 86 24.22 0.17 -0.77
C PHE A 86 24.20 0.01 0.76
N GLY A 87 24.63 1.07 1.45
CA GLY A 87 24.61 1.17 2.90
C GLY A 87 25.50 0.14 3.61
N GLN A 88 25.44 0.17 4.92
CA GLN A 88 26.09 -0.81 5.81
C GLN A 88 25.35 -2.14 5.80
N SER A 89 24.03 -2.12 5.56
CA SER A 89 23.22 -3.33 5.37
C SER A 89 23.62 -4.13 4.12
N GLY A 90 24.34 -3.50 3.17
CA GLY A 90 24.76 -4.13 1.93
C GLY A 90 23.58 -4.56 1.03
N LYS A 91 22.42 -3.92 1.23
CA LYS A 91 21.19 -4.22 0.49
C LYS A 91 21.41 -3.97 -1.00
N LEU A 92 20.99 -4.93 -1.82
CA LEU A 92 20.98 -4.79 -3.27
C LEU A 92 19.78 -3.96 -3.70
N ILE A 93 20.06 -2.84 -4.37
CA ILE A 93 19.07 -1.92 -4.95
C ILE A 93 19.40 -1.72 -6.43
N SER A 94 18.34 -1.67 -7.24
CA SER A 94 18.41 -1.43 -8.67
C SER A 94 18.95 -0.04 -9.00
N GLU A 95 19.67 0.06 -10.11
CA GLU A 95 20.17 1.33 -10.64
C GLU A 95 19.08 2.35 -10.97
N VAL A 96 17.81 1.92 -11.05
CA VAL A 96 16.64 2.79 -11.23
C VAL A 96 16.44 3.74 -10.03
N PHE A 97 16.82 3.32 -8.82
CA PHE A 97 16.66 4.13 -7.60
C PHE A 97 17.99 4.37 -6.86
N PRO A 98 18.96 5.05 -7.49
CA PRO A 98 20.29 5.22 -6.90
C PRO A 98 20.24 6.11 -5.66
N ASN A 99 19.32 7.08 -5.62
CA ASN A 99 19.12 7.97 -4.48
C ASN A 99 18.45 7.26 -3.30
N ILE A 100 17.50 6.35 -3.55
CA ILE A 100 16.91 5.53 -2.48
C ILE A 100 17.97 4.60 -1.90
N GLY A 101 18.87 4.06 -2.74
CA GLY A 101 20.00 3.25 -2.29
C GLY A 101 20.81 3.95 -1.20
N GLN A 102 21.03 5.26 -1.29
CA GLN A 102 21.80 6.02 -0.28
C GLN A 102 21.16 6.05 1.11
N HIS A 103 19.84 5.79 1.20
CA HIS A 103 19.08 5.81 2.45
C HIS A 103 18.68 4.42 2.93
N VAL A 104 19.26 3.36 2.37
CA VAL A 104 18.76 1.99 2.58
C VAL A 104 18.83 1.51 4.03
N ASP A 105 19.76 2.05 4.82
CA ASP A 105 19.90 1.71 6.25
C ASP A 105 18.83 2.38 7.12
N GLU A 106 18.09 3.35 6.59
CA GLU A 106 16.93 3.98 7.25
C GLU A 106 15.59 3.35 6.79
N ILE A 107 15.64 2.37 5.88
CA ILE A 107 14.46 1.75 5.28
C ILE A 107 14.29 0.33 5.83
N ALA A 108 13.09 0.04 6.32
CA ALA A 108 12.69 -1.32 6.65
C ALA A 108 11.97 -1.96 5.45
N PHE A 109 12.54 -3.05 4.92
CA PHE A 109 11.91 -3.85 3.88
C PHE A 109 11.07 -4.98 4.50
N ILE A 110 9.81 -5.07 4.09
CA ILE A 110 8.91 -6.15 4.53
C ILE A 110 8.71 -7.13 3.37
N HIS A 111 9.48 -8.22 3.36
CA HIS A 111 9.41 -9.26 2.32
C HIS A 111 8.35 -10.34 2.59
N SER A 112 7.71 -10.29 3.77
CA SER A 112 6.70 -11.27 4.18
C SER A 112 5.28 -10.91 3.74
N VAL A 113 5.09 -9.82 2.99
CA VAL A 113 3.77 -9.44 2.47
C VAL A 113 3.38 -10.37 1.33
N TYR A 114 2.22 -10.99 1.45
CA TYR A 114 1.61 -11.79 0.39
C TYR A 114 0.12 -11.46 0.30
N GLY A 115 -0.44 -11.57 -0.91
CA GLY A 115 -1.87 -11.39 -1.17
C GLY A 115 -2.57 -12.72 -1.43
N LYS A 116 -3.90 -12.73 -1.27
CA LYS A 116 -4.76 -13.90 -1.55
C LYS A 116 -5.43 -13.83 -2.91
N SER A 117 -5.46 -12.66 -3.54
CA SER A 117 -6.08 -12.46 -4.84
C SER A 117 -5.06 -12.05 -5.91
N ASN A 118 -5.23 -12.60 -7.11
CA ASN A 118 -4.53 -12.19 -8.33
C ASN A 118 -5.29 -11.11 -9.12
N ASP A 119 -6.47 -10.69 -8.65
CA ASP A 119 -7.25 -9.62 -9.26
C ASP A 119 -6.86 -8.26 -8.68
N HIS A 120 -6.66 -7.28 -9.58
CA HIS A 120 -6.24 -5.95 -9.17
C HIS A 120 -7.21 -5.35 -8.15
N VAL A 121 -8.52 -5.32 -8.41
CA VAL A 121 -9.50 -4.66 -7.52
C VAL A 121 -9.45 -5.27 -6.13
N GLN A 122 -9.42 -6.60 -6.05
CA GLN A 122 -9.41 -7.33 -4.79
C GLN A 122 -8.10 -7.15 -4.02
N ALA A 123 -6.96 -7.14 -4.71
CA ALA A 123 -5.65 -6.89 -4.10
C ALA A 123 -5.55 -5.47 -3.52
N HIS A 124 -6.20 -4.48 -4.14
CA HIS A 124 -6.28 -3.12 -3.58
C HIS A 124 -7.05 -3.11 -2.26
N TYR A 125 -8.21 -3.78 -2.20
CA TYR A 125 -8.96 -3.91 -0.95
C TYR A 125 -8.15 -4.63 0.13
N GLU A 126 -7.42 -5.67 -0.25
CA GLU A 126 -6.59 -6.44 0.68
C GLU A 126 -5.46 -5.59 1.26
N MET A 127 -4.78 -4.79 0.43
CA MET A 127 -3.72 -3.90 0.91
C MET A 127 -4.23 -2.78 1.83
N GLN A 128 -5.45 -2.29 1.61
CA GLN A 128 -6.01 -1.18 2.39
C GLN A 128 -6.78 -1.65 3.64
N SER A 129 -7.41 -2.83 3.60
CA SER A 129 -8.35 -3.31 4.64
C SER A 129 -8.04 -4.70 5.18
N GLY A 130 -7.03 -5.40 4.63
CA GLY A 130 -6.70 -6.79 4.94
C GLY A 130 -7.68 -7.83 4.38
N HIS A 131 -8.68 -7.40 3.58
CA HIS A 131 -9.74 -8.25 3.05
C HIS A 131 -9.92 -8.07 1.54
N ILE A 132 -10.12 -9.16 0.81
CA ILE A 132 -10.37 -9.15 -0.64
C ILE A 132 -11.80 -8.70 -1.02
N ARG A 133 -12.68 -8.52 -0.02
CA ARG A 133 -14.09 -8.12 -0.21
C ARG A 133 -14.29 -6.68 0.25
N VAL A 134 -15.22 -5.99 -0.40
CA VAL A 134 -15.66 -4.65 0.02
C VAL A 134 -16.38 -4.69 1.37
N GLY A 135 -16.44 -3.53 2.05
CA GLY A 135 -17.22 -3.34 3.27
C GLY A 135 -16.40 -3.45 4.57
N PHE A 136 -15.12 -3.78 4.47
CA PHE A 136 -14.20 -3.75 5.61
C PHE A 136 -13.58 -2.35 5.78
N PRO A 137 -13.36 -1.89 7.02
CA PRO A 137 -12.74 -0.59 7.26
C PRO A 137 -11.28 -0.60 6.82
N ALA A 138 -10.87 0.45 6.11
CA ALA A 138 -9.47 0.64 5.75
C ALA A 138 -8.59 0.91 6.98
N ALA A 139 -7.27 0.75 6.83
CA ALA A 139 -6.29 0.97 7.89
C ALA A 139 -6.41 2.37 8.50
N GLY A 140 -6.59 3.41 7.68
CA GLY A 140 -6.81 4.78 8.14
C GLY A 140 -8.06 4.94 9.02
N SER A 141 -9.14 4.23 8.69
CA SER A 141 -10.38 4.20 9.46
C SER A 141 -10.19 3.52 10.82
N TRP A 142 -9.42 2.42 10.88
CA TRP A 142 -9.07 1.76 12.14
C TRP A 142 -8.22 2.64 13.05
N ILE A 143 -7.22 3.31 12.48
CA ILE A 143 -6.33 4.23 13.21
C ILE A 143 -7.14 5.40 13.78
N THR A 144 -7.97 6.04 12.94
CA THR A 144 -8.82 7.16 13.36
C THR A 144 -9.78 6.75 14.46
N TYR A 145 -10.37 5.56 14.38
CA TYR A 145 -11.25 5.09 15.45
C TYR A 145 -10.50 4.85 16.76
N GLY A 146 -9.32 4.24 16.70
CA GLY A 146 -8.52 3.88 17.87
C GLY A 146 -7.91 5.08 18.58
N LEU A 147 -7.45 6.08 17.81
CA LEU A 147 -6.73 7.24 18.35
C LEU A 147 -7.57 8.51 18.41
N GLY A 148 -8.68 8.58 17.68
CA GLY A 148 -9.45 9.80 17.50
C GLY A 148 -8.80 10.76 16.51
N THR A 149 -9.25 12.02 16.55
CA THR A 149 -8.77 13.12 15.71
C THR A 149 -8.33 14.28 16.59
N GLU A 150 -7.23 14.93 16.20
CA GLU A 150 -6.78 16.20 16.80
C GLU A 150 -7.55 17.39 16.22
N SER A 151 -8.22 17.21 15.08
CA SER A 151 -8.98 18.26 14.40
C SER A 151 -10.48 18.11 14.59
N THR A 152 -11.16 19.23 14.85
CA THR A 152 -12.62 19.33 14.93
C THR A 152 -13.26 19.78 13.63
N SER A 153 -12.46 20.22 12.65
CA SER A 153 -12.93 20.80 11.38
C SER A 153 -12.38 20.11 10.13
N LEU A 154 -11.32 19.30 10.27
CA LEU A 154 -10.73 18.53 9.20
C LEU A 154 -10.83 17.03 9.47
N PRO A 155 -10.98 16.22 8.42
CA PRO A 155 -10.98 14.78 8.55
C PRO A 155 -9.60 14.24 8.94
N ALA A 156 -9.58 13.24 9.84
CA ALA A 156 -8.35 12.65 10.38
C ALA A 156 -7.60 11.75 9.39
N PHE A 157 -8.32 11.24 8.39
CA PHE A 157 -7.77 10.40 7.34
C PHE A 157 -8.04 11.06 5.99
N VAL A 158 -6.97 11.48 5.31
CA VAL A 158 -7.04 12.15 4.02
C VAL A 158 -6.40 11.26 2.97
N VAL A 159 -7.09 11.11 1.85
CA VAL A 159 -6.60 10.39 0.68
C VAL A 159 -6.40 11.39 -0.43
N ILE A 160 -5.21 11.40 -1.01
CA ILE A 160 -4.88 12.29 -2.13
C ILE A 160 -4.59 11.38 -3.33
N ASN A 161 -5.36 11.55 -4.40
CA ASN A 161 -5.11 10.82 -5.63
C ASN A 161 -4.07 11.54 -6.48
N ASP A 162 -3.34 10.75 -7.29
CA ASP A 162 -2.57 11.29 -8.39
C ASP A 162 -3.52 11.90 -9.43
N PRO A 163 -3.16 13.01 -10.11
CA PRO A 163 -3.99 13.62 -11.15
C PRO A 163 -4.32 12.67 -12.31
N ARG A 164 -3.52 11.61 -12.54
CA ARG A 164 -3.78 10.56 -13.53
C ARG A 164 -4.90 9.60 -13.11
N GLY A 165 -5.31 9.63 -11.83
CA GLY A 165 -6.39 8.82 -11.30
C GLY A 165 -6.06 8.12 -9.97
N GLY A 166 -7.10 7.62 -9.31
CA GLY A 166 -6.98 6.82 -8.09
C GLY A 166 -6.78 5.31 -8.38
N PRO A 167 -6.48 4.52 -7.34
CA PRO A 167 -6.42 3.06 -7.42
C PRO A 167 -7.71 2.43 -7.92
N ILE A 168 -7.54 1.26 -8.53
CA ILE A 168 -8.65 0.46 -9.06
C ILE A 168 -9.57 0.04 -7.91
N GLY A 169 -10.88 0.08 -8.13
CA GLY A 169 -11.89 -0.11 -7.07
C GLY A 169 -12.44 1.20 -6.52
N GLY A 170 -11.73 2.33 -6.72
CA GLY A 170 -12.26 3.65 -6.39
C GLY A 170 -12.39 3.90 -4.89
N PRO A 171 -13.35 4.76 -4.45
CA PRO A 171 -13.45 5.20 -3.05
C PRO A 171 -13.70 4.09 -2.03
N THR A 172 -14.16 2.92 -2.44
CA THR A 172 -14.42 1.78 -1.54
C THR A 172 -13.14 1.24 -0.89
N ASN A 173 -11.98 1.49 -1.49
CA ASN A 173 -10.66 1.16 -0.94
C ASN A 173 -10.40 1.78 0.44
N TRP A 174 -11.01 2.92 0.73
CA TRP A 174 -10.77 3.69 1.96
C TRP A 174 -11.99 3.82 2.84
N SER A 175 -12.99 2.96 2.60
CA SER A 175 -14.27 3.00 3.30
C SER A 175 -14.11 2.85 4.81
N ALA A 176 -15.02 3.47 5.56
CA ALA A 176 -15.23 3.18 6.99
C ALA A 176 -15.85 1.79 7.22
N GLY A 177 -16.31 1.13 6.17
CA GLY A 177 -16.94 -0.19 6.24
C GLY A 177 -18.21 -0.17 7.09
N PHE A 178 -18.31 -1.10 8.04
CA PHE A 178 -19.43 -1.22 8.98
C PHE A 178 -19.35 -0.23 10.17
N ARG A 179 -18.41 0.71 10.17
CA ARG A 179 -18.24 1.68 11.27
C ARG A 179 -19.12 2.91 11.09
N PRO A 180 -19.37 3.70 12.16
CA PRO A 180 -20.20 4.90 12.07
C PRO A 180 -19.71 5.85 10.95
N ARG A 181 -20.62 6.18 10.02
CA ARG A 181 -20.33 6.96 8.79
C ARG A 181 -19.82 8.39 9.01
N SER A 182 -19.81 8.90 10.24
CA SER A 182 -19.16 10.18 10.57
C SER A 182 -17.65 10.20 10.31
N ASP A 183 -17.07 9.04 10.01
CA ASP A 183 -15.70 8.80 9.53
C ASP A 183 -15.51 9.30 8.08
N LEU A 184 -15.57 10.62 7.88
CA LEU A 184 -15.22 11.21 6.59
C LEU A 184 -13.71 11.02 6.39
N TYR A 185 -13.31 10.01 5.63
CA TYR A 185 -12.11 10.18 4.85
C TYR A 185 -12.44 11.18 3.74
N CYS A 186 -11.59 12.16 3.51
CA CYS A 186 -11.76 13.10 2.39
C CYS A 186 -10.82 12.63 1.29
N VAL A 187 -11.40 12.25 0.14
CA VAL A 187 -10.62 11.98 -1.08
C VAL A 187 -10.47 13.31 -1.80
N LEU A 188 -9.27 13.86 -1.77
CA LEU A 188 -8.92 15.03 -2.56
C LEU A 188 -8.56 14.57 -3.98
N GLN A 189 -9.26 15.13 -4.96
CA GLN A 189 -8.88 15.06 -6.37
C GLN A 189 -8.05 16.30 -6.68
N ASN A 190 -6.87 16.11 -7.26
CA ASN A 190 -6.01 17.17 -7.74
C ASN A 190 -6.24 17.42 -9.23
#